data_AF-A0A0C3LWC1-F1
#
_entry.id   AF-A0A0C3LWC1-F1
#
_cell.length_a   1.000
_cell.length_b   1.000
_cell.length_c   1.000
_cell.angle_alpha   90.00
_cell.angle_beta   90.00
_cell.angle_gamma   90.00
#
_symmetry.space_group_name_H-M   'P 1'
#
loop_
_entity.id
_entity.type
_entity.pdbx_description
1 polymer ?
#
loop_
_entity_poly.entity_id
_entity_poly.type
_entity_poly.pdbx_seq_one_letter_code
_entity_poly.pdbx_strand_id
1 'polypeptide(L)'
;MLISFALFSAVLASLASGVVAQDYTAFPAACSTACGAYVKNSWLCGKQYPVAANLTNAFQACFCDAIGSANISQCVSCLNASGASSAGTIVTKTPELCKNLAQNCVYQCDFSTCDNSDVACQCNKDYLQNIYNCASCNTNNKNNGKTQISDYQSAF
;
A
#
# COMPACT_ATOMS: atom_id res chain seq x y z
N MET A 1 27.25 10.50 21.46
CA MET A 1 26.15 11.27 20.83
C MET A 1 24.96 10.34 20.75
N LEU A 2 24.09 10.38 21.77
CA LEU A 2 22.87 9.58 21.84
C LEU A 2 21.81 10.26 20.97
N ILE A 3 21.70 9.83 19.71
CA ILE A 3 20.59 10.26 18.84
C ILE A 3 19.47 9.24 19.03
N SER A 4 18.52 9.64 19.88
CA SER A 4 17.12 9.24 19.99
C SER A 4 16.65 8.02 19.19
N PHE A 5 16.58 6.86 19.85
CA PHE A 5 15.83 5.67 19.42
C PHE A 5 14.29 5.87 19.40
N ALA A 6 13.79 7.06 19.73
CA ALA A 6 12.37 7.31 19.98
C ALA A 6 11.54 7.72 18.75
N LEU A 7 12.17 7.98 17.59
CA LEU A 7 11.44 8.29 16.34
C LEU A 7 11.13 7.04 15.49
N PHE A 8 11.67 5.87 15.86
CA PHE A 8 11.34 4.62 15.17
C PHE A 8 9.88 4.19 15.39
N SER A 9 9.27 4.53 16.53
CA SER A 9 7.94 4.00 16.89
C SER A 9 6.77 4.61 16.11
N ALA A 10 6.91 5.83 15.59
CA ALA A 10 5.86 6.45 14.78
C ALA A 10 5.80 5.89 13.35
N VAL A 11 6.94 5.41 12.83
CA VAL A 11 7.03 4.70 11.54
C VAL A 11 6.70 3.20 11.69
N LEU A 12 6.91 2.64 12.89
CA LEU A 12 6.63 1.23 13.20
C LEU A 12 5.14 0.94 13.45
N ALA A 13 4.35 1.90 13.93
CA ALA A 13 2.89 1.75 14.00
C ALA A 13 2.29 1.62 12.58
N SER A 14 2.82 2.35 11.60
CA SER A 14 2.37 2.26 10.21
C SER A 14 2.73 0.96 9.48
N LEU A 15 3.63 0.11 10.00
CA LEU A 15 3.96 -1.17 9.36
C LEU A 15 3.11 -2.34 9.87
N ALA A 16 2.48 -2.18 11.03
CA ALA A 16 1.36 -3.04 11.46
C ALA A 16 0.01 -2.58 10.85
N SER A 17 -0.05 -1.36 10.31
CA SER A 17 -1.26 -0.74 9.72
C SER A 17 -1.19 -0.47 8.21
N GLY A 18 -0.09 -0.80 7.52
CA GLY A 18 0.10 -0.54 6.10
C GLY A 18 1.05 0.62 5.77
N VAL A 19 2.28 0.26 5.41
CA VAL A 19 3.26 0.94 4.53
C VAL A 19 3.56 2.45 4.73
N VAL A 20 4.79 2.77 5.13
CA VAL A 20 5.61 3.75 4.37
C VAL A 20 7.11 3.55 4.49
N ALA A 21 7.71 3.67 3.31
CA ALA A 21 8.95 4.35 3.04
C ALA A 21 9.22 5.60 3.89
N GLN A 22 10.36 5.64 4.58
CA GLN A 22 11.32 6.76 4.63
C GLN A 22 12.04 6.77 5.98
N ASP A 23 13.00 5.86 6.12
CA ASP A 23 14.34 6.27 6.52
C ASP A 23 15.37 5.37 5.81
N TYR A 24 15.72 5.74 4.57
CA TYR A 24 16.66 4.99 3.74
C TYR A 24 18.11 5.12 4.22
N THR A 25 18.37 5.98 5.20
CA THR A 25 19.69 6.01 5.85
C THR A 25 19.96 4.75 6.68
N ALA A 26 18.92 3.96 6.94
CA ALA A 26 19.00 2.65 7.61
C ALA A 26 19.36 1.48 6.68
N PHE A 27 19.39 1.65 5.36
CA PHE A 27 19.84 0.58 4.45
C PHE A 27 21.38 0.59 4.38
N PRO A 28 22.04 -0.53 4.71
CA PRO A 28 23.48 -0.66 4.52
C PRO A 28 23.83 -0.40 3.04
N ALA A 29 24.84 0.42 2.79
CA ALA A 29 25.31 0.70 1.42
C ALA A 29 25.67 -0.59 0.66
N ALA A 30 26.14 -1.62 1.39
CA ALA A 30 26.41 -2.96 0.89
C ALA A 30 25.19 -3.65 0.25
N CYS A 31 23.96 -3.28 0.67
CA CYS A 31 22.71 -3.84 0.16
C CYS A 31 22.04 -2.99 -0.92
N SER A 32 22.64 -1.88 -1.35
CA SER A 32 22.08 -0.96 -2.34
C SER A 32 21.68 -1.64 -3.65
N THR A 33 22.49 -2.60 -4.12
CA THR A 33 22.18 -3.36 -5.35
C THR A 33 21.05 -4.36 -5.11
N ALA A 34 21.14 -5.16 -4.04
CA ALA A 34 20.14 -6.17 -3.69
C ALA A 34 18.76 -5.57 -3.39
N CYS A 35 18.73 -4.36 -2.82
CA CYS A 35 17.52 -3.63 -2.43
C CYS A 35 17.14 -2.51 -3.42
N GLY A 36 17.85 -2.36 -4.54
CA GLY A 36 17.74 -1.19 -5.41
C GLY A 36 16.33 -0.97 -5.95
N ALA A 37 15.66 -2.02 -6.41
CA ALA A 37 14.28 -1.93 -6.91
C ALA A 37 13.29 -1.55 -5.80
N TYR A 38 13.45 -2.14 -4.61
CA TYR A 38 12.63 -1.82 -3.44
C TYR A 38 12.74 -0.33 -3.08
N VAL A 39 13.97 0.16 -2.91
CA VAL A 39 14.25 1.56 -2.55
C VAL A 39 13.80 2.53 -3.64
N LYS A 40 14.12 2.23 -4.91
CA LYS A 40 13.77 3.09 -6.04
C LYS A 40 12.26 3.27 -6.17
N ASN A 41 11.49 2.19 -6.13
CA ASN A 41 10.04 2.24 -6.34
C ASN A 41 9.33 2.91 -5.16
N SER A 42 9.83 2.63 -3.96
CA SER A 42 9.43 3.31 -2.73
C SER A 42 9.62 4.84 -2.83
N TRP A 43 10.77 5.30 -3.33
CA TRP A 43 11.05 6.72 -3.52
C TRP A 43 10.18 7.35 -4.63
N LEU A 44 10.06 6.69 -5.79
CA LEU A 44 9.25 7.17 -6.91
C LEU A 44 7.79 7.37 -6.49
N CYS A 45 7.20 6.38 -5.82
CA CYS A 45 5.83 6.48 -5.33
C CYS A 45 5.67 7.55 -4.24
N GLY A 46 6.64 7.69 -3.33
CA GLY A 46 6.63 8.74 -2.30
C GLY A 46 6.76 10.16 -2.87
N LYS A 47 7.43 10.32 -4.02
CA LYS A 47 7.51 11.60 -4.76
C LYS A 47 6.21 11.92 -5.48
N GLN A 48 5.56 10.92 -6.05
CA GLN A 48 4.29 11.08 -6.78
C GLN A 48 3.10 11.30 -5.84
N TYR A 49 3.11 10.64 -4.69
CA TYR A 49 2.07 10.70 -3.67
C TYR A 49 2.70 11.15 -2.33
N PRO A 50 3.06 12.45 -2.20
CA PRO A 50 3.74 12.96 -1.02
C PRO A 50 2.90 12.72 0.24
N VAL A 51 3.55 12.10 1.22
CA VAL A 51 2.91 11.54 2.40
C VAL A 51 2.70 12.63 3.44
N ALA A 52 1.60 13.37 3.35
CA ALA A 52 1.23 14.33 4.39
C ALA A 52 0.56 13.60 5.56
N ALA A 53 1.37 13.10 6.51
CA ALA A 53 1.01 12.55 7.84
C ALA A 53 -0.02 11.38 7.92
N ASN A 54 -0.77 11.10 6.86
CA ASN A 54 -1.63 9.95 6.69
C ASN A 54 -1.32 9.32 5.34
N LEU A 55 -1.09 8.03 5.39
CA LEU A 55 -0.60 7.23 4.29
C LEU A 55 -1.71 7.09 3.28
N THR A 56 -1.55 7.71 2.11
CA THR A 56 -2.56 7.61 1.06
C THR A 56 -2.55 6.18 0.52
N ASN A 57 -3.72 5.57 0.35
CA ASN A 57 -3.82 4.26 -0.31
C ASN A 57 -3.23 4.33 -1.74
N ALA A 58 -3.15 5.53 -2.34
CA ALA A 58 -2.45 5.80 -3.59
C ALA A 58 -0.93 5.51 -3.54
N PHE A 59 -0.22 5.88 -2.47
CA PHE A 59 1.18 5.50 -2.28
C PHE A 59 1.33 3.97 -2.24
N GLN A 60 0.48 3.32 -1.45
CA GLN A 60 0.51 1.86 -1.25
C GLN A 60 0.21 1.13 -2.55
N ALA A 61 -0.79 1.58 -3.31
CA ALA A 61 -1.15 1.03 -4.62
C ALA A 61 0.03 1.13 -5.59
N CYS A 62 0.61 2.33 -5.73
CA CYS A 62 1.79 2.55 -6.57
C CYS A 62 2.95 1.63 -6.16
N PHE A 63 3.22 1.56 -4.87
CA PHE A 63 4.33 0.78 -4.35
C PHE A 63 4.14 -0.73 -4.56
N CYS A 64 2.95 -1.24 -4.30
CA CYS A 64 2.61 -2.65 -4.45
C CYS A 64 2.56 -3.09 -5.92
N ASP A 65 2.08 -2.23 -6.82
CA ASP A 65 2.17 -2.46 -8.26
C ASP A 65 3.63 -2.51 -8.73
N ALA A 66 4.45 -1.56 -8.28
CA ALA A 66 5.84 -1.43 -8.70
C ALA A 66 6.78 -2.50 -8.12
N ILE A 67 6.49 -3.06 -6.94
CA ILE A 67 7.40 -4.01 -6.26
C ILE A 67 7.34 -5.44 -6.81
N GLY A 68 6.33 -5.79 -7.62
CA GLY A 68 6.11 -7.09 -8.25
C GLY A 68 7.30 -8.07 -8.17
N SER A 69 7.27 -8.92 -7.14
CA SER A 69 8.11 -10.11 -6.78
C SER A 69 9.63 -10.15 -7.04
N ALA A 70 10.27 -9.18 -7.71
CA ALA A 70 11.54 -9.45 -8.38
C ALA A 70 12.82 -9.27 -7.56
N ASN A 71 12.82 -8.73 -6.33
CA ASN A 71 14.07 -8.58 -5.54
C ASN A 71 13.92 -8.55 -4.01
N ILE A 72 12.78 -8.99 -3.47
CA ILE A 72 12.53 -9.01 -2.02
C ILE A 72 13.52 -9.95 -1.32
N SER A 73 13.67 -11.19 -1.81
CA SER A 73 14.49 -12.21 -1.14
C SER A 73 15.98 -11.86 -1.08
N GLN A 74 16.56 -11.36 -2.17
CA GLN A 74 17.96 -10.94 -2.20
C GLN A 74 18.21 -9.75 -1.27
N CYS A 75 17.29 -8.78 -1.26
CA CYS A 75 17.34 -7.66 -0.35
C CYS A 75 17.30 -8.13 1.12
N VAL A 76 16.34 -9.00 1.47
CA VAL A 76 16.21 -9.57 2.83
C VAL A 76 17.48 -10.32 3.24
N SER A 77 18.02 -11.18 2.38
CA SER A 77 19.27 -11.91 2.65
C SER A 77 20.43 -10.96 2.94
N CYS A 78 20.59 -9.89 2.14
CA CYS A 78 21.64 -8.91 2.38
C CYS A 78 21.45 -8.14 3.69
N LEU A 79 20.22 -7.71 3.98
CA LEU A 79 19.90 -6.97 5.21
C LEU A 79 20.19 -7.82 6.45
N ASN A 80 19.83 -9.10 6.43
CA ASN A 80 20.14 -10.03 7.52
C ASN A 80 21.65 -10.23 7.68
N ALA A 81 22.39 -10.40 6.58
CA ALA A 81 23.85 -10.55 6.60
C ALA A 81 24.59 -9.28 7.08
N SER A 82 23.98 -8.10 6.89
CA SER A 82 24.57 -6.80 7.23
C SER A 82 24.16 -6.30 8.63
N GLY A 83 23.51 -7.12 9.45
CA GLY A 83 23.06 -6.74 10.80
C GLY A 83 21.82 -5.82 10.82
N ALA A 84 21.16 -5.61 9.68
CA ALA A 84 19.95 -4.80 9.54
C ALA A 84 18.68 -5.66 9.55
N SER A 85 18.60 -6.63 10.47
CA SER A 85 17.51 -7.62 10.55
C SER A 85 16.13 -7.02 10.77
N SER A 86 16.04 -5.87 11.46
CA SER A 86 14.78 -5.12 11.61
C SER A 86 14.25 -4.62 10.26
N ALA A 87 15.13 -4.09 9.40
CA ALA A 87 14.76 -3.71 8.02
C ALA A 87 14.41 -4.95 7.18
N GLY A 88 15.16 -6.05 7.35
CA GLY A 88 14.88 -7.33 6.69
C GLY A 88 13.48 -7.87 7.01
N THR A 89 13.05 -7.77 8.26
CA THR A 89 11.70 -8.18 8.70
C THR A 89 10.60 -7.37 8.01
N ILE A 90 10.82 -6.07 7.83
CA ILE A 90 9.87 -5.17 7.16
C ILE A 90 9.74 -5.53 5.68
N VAL A 91 10.87 -5.67 4.99
CA VAL A 91 10.92 -6.02 3.56
C VAL A 91 10.27 -7.39 3.33
N THR A 92 10.48 -8.35 4.25
CA THR A 92 9.87 -9.69 4.18
C THR A 92 8.34 -9.67 4.22
N LYS A 93 7.73 -8.75 4.97
CA LYS A 93 6.26 -8.65 5.10
C LYS A 93 5.59 -7.93 3.94
N THR A 94 6.36 -7.21 3.12
CA THR A 94 5.82 -6.36 2.05
C THR A 94 4.96 -7.13 1.03
N PRO A 95 5.35 -8.32 0.54
CA PRO A 95 4.54 -9.05 -0.43
C PRO A 95 3.17 -9.47 0.11
N GLU A 96 3.13 -9.97 1.35
CA GLU A 96 1.89 -10.40 1.98
C GLU A 96 0.98 -9.20 2.28
N LEU A 97 1.55 -8.06 2.68
CA LEU A 97 0.81 -6.82 2.83
C LEU A 97 0.17 -6.36 1.51
N CYS A 98 0.95 -6.32 0.43
CA CYS A 98 0.45 -5.94 -0.89
C CYS A 98 -0.65 -6.87 -1.40
N LYS A 99 -0.48 -8.18 -1.18
CA LYS A 99 -1.51 -9.17 -1.48
C LYS A 99 -2.79 -8.91 -0.68
N ASN A 100 -2.68 -8.66 0.63
CA ASN A 100 -3.84 -8.39 1.47
C ASN A 100 -4.56 -7.10 1.05
N LEU A 101 -3.84 -6.03 0.71
CA LEU A 101 -4.45 -4.78 0.23
C LEU A 101 -5.22 -4.98 -1.08
N ALA A 102 -4.65 -5.76 -2.02
CA ALA A 102 -5.32 -6.12 -3.27
C ALA A 102 -6.55 -7.02 -3.06
N GLN A 103 -6.43 -8.06 -2.23
CA GLN A 103 -7.53 -8.98 -1.93
C GLN A 103 -8.69 -8.29 -1.23
N ASN A 104 -8.41 -7.35 -0.33
CA ASN A 104 -9.41 -6.57 0.37
C ASN A 104 -9.90 -5.34 -0.43
N CYS A 105 -9.47 -5.20 -1.69
CA CYS A 105 -9.93 -4.13 -2.59
C CYS A 105 -9.71 -2.71 -2.05
N VAL A 106 -8.69 -2.53 -1.21
CA VAL A 106 -8.46 -1.27 -0.50
C VAL A 106 -8.31 -0.11 -1.47
N TYR A 107 -7.63 -0.33 -2.60
CA TYR A 107 -7.39 0.70 -3.60
C TYR A 107 -8.61 1.02 -4.44
N GLN A 108 -9.34 -0.01 -4.90
CA GLN A 108 -10.51 0.16 -5.75
C GLN A 108 -11.68 0.81 -4.99
N CYS A 109 -11.69 0.66 -3.66
CA CYS A 109 -12.71 1.21 -2.78
C CYS A 109 -12.25 2.51 -2.08
N ASP A 110 -11.07 3.04 -2.39
CA ASP A 110 -10.55 4.28 -1.80
C ASP A 110 -11.04 5.51 -2.57
N PHE A 111 -12.30 5.88 -2.34
CA PHE A 111 -12.87 7.12 -2.86
C PHE A 111 -13.91 7.66 -1.89
N SER A 112 -14.16 8.97 -1.95
CA SER A 112 -15.20 9.60 -1.15
C SER A 112 -16.58 9.15 -1.63
N THR A 113 -17.37 8.59 -0.72
CA THR A 113 -18.76 8.21 -0.99
C THR A 113 -19.68 9.43 -0.94
N CYS A 114 -20.66 9.49 -1.84
CA CYS A 114 -21.69 10.52 -1.78
C CYS A 114 -22.65 10.29 -0.62
N ASP A 115 -23.22 11.35 -0.07
CA ASP A 115 -24.38 11.25 0.81
C ASP A 115 -25.60 10.73 0.04
N ASN A 116 -26.52 10.07 0.75
CA ASN A 116 -27.74 9.51 0.14
C ASN A 116 -28.65 10.58 -0.48
N SER A 117 -28.56 11.84 -0.03
CA SER A 117 -29.33 12.96 -0.58
C SER A 117 -28.64 13.70 -1.74
N ASP A 118 -27.36 13.41 -2.02
CA ASP A 118 -26.60 14.09 -3.07
C ASP A 118 -26.74 13.35 -4.42
N VAL A 119 -27.85 13.63 -5.11
CA VAL A 119 -28.16 13.04 -6.42
C VAL A 119 -27.14 13.45 -7.48
N ALA A 120 -26.58 14.66 -7.41
CA ALA A 120 -25.62 15.14 -8.40
C ALA A 120 -24.30 14.34 -8.34
N CYS A 121 -23.83 14.06 -7.13
CA CYS A 121 -22.68 13.20 -6.89
C CYS A 121 -22.97 11.74 -7.31
N GLN A 122 -24.14 11.20 -6.94
CA GLN A 122 -24.52 9.82 -7.28
C GLN A 122 -24.63 9.56 -8.79
N CYS A 123 -25.06 10.56 -9.56
CA CYS A 123 -25.14 10.48 -11.02
C CYS A 123 -23.82 10.84 -11.73
N ASN A 124 -22.76 11.19 -10.99
CA ASN A 124 -21.46 11.51 -11.58
C ASN A 124 -20.82 10.25 -12.18
N LYS A 125 -20.31 10.36 -13.41
CA LYS A 125 -19.70 9.24 -14.14
C LYS A 125 -18.51 8.62 -13.40
N ASP A 126 -17.63 9.44 -12.84
CA ASP A 126 -16.42 8.95 -12.16
C ASP A 126 -16.78 8.25 -10.84
N TYR A 127 -17.77 8.80 -10.13
CA TYR A 127 -18.33 8.15 -8.94
C TYR A 127 -18.89 6.77 -9.23
N LEU A 128 -19.73 6.65 -10.26
CA LEU A 128 -20.33 5.39 -10.68
C LEU A 128 -19.25 4.38 -11.12
N GLN A 129 -18.23 4.83 -11.84
CA GLN A 129 -17.11 3.99 -12.24
C GLN A 129 -16.32 3.48 -11.02
N ASN A 130 -16.06 4.34 -10.04
CA ASN A 130 -15.34 3.96 -8.81
C ASN A 130 -16.13 2.95 -7.99
N ILE A 131 -17.43 3.18 -7.81
CA ILE A 131 -18.34 2.20 -7.20
C ILE A 131 -18.28 0.86 -7.93
N TYR A 132 -18.40 0.88 -9.26
CA TYR A 132 -18.39 -0.35 -10.06
C TYR A 132 -17.06 -1.10 -9.92
N ASN A 133 -15.93 -0.39 -9.92
CA ASN A 133 -14.60 -0.96 -9.74
C ASN A 133 -14.45 -1.61 -8.35
N CYS A 134 -14.90 -0.93 -7.29
CA CYS A 134 -14.90 -1.46 -5.93
C CYS A 134 -15.78 -2.71 -5.82
N ALA A 135 -17.01 -2.65 -6.32
CA ALA A 135 -17.96 -3.75 -6.32
C ALA A 135 -17.43 -4.97 -7.09
N SER A 136 -16.86 -4.73 -8.28
CA SER A 136 -16.23 -5.77 -9.10
C SER A 136 -15.09 -6.46 -8.38
N CYS A 137 -14.20 -5.68 -7.77
CA CYS A 137 -13.11 -6.22 -6.99
C CYS A 137 -13.61 -7.08 -5.83
N ASN A 138 -14.60 -6.60 -5.06
CA ASN A 138 -15.15 -7.34 -3.92
C ASN A 138 -15.80 -8.66 -4.36
N THR A 139 -16.54 -8.65 -5.47
CA THR A 139 -17.12 -9.87 -6.04
C THR A 139 -16.05 -10.86 -6.47
N ASN A 140 -15.02 -10.41 -7.19
CA ASN A 140 -13.93 -11.28 -7.65
C ASN A 140 -13.13 -11.87 -6.48
N ASN A 141 -12.95 -11.12 -5.39
CA ASN A 141 -12.23 -11.57 -4.20
C ASN A 141 -13.13 -12.24 -3.14
N LYS A 142 -14.44 -12.38 -3.40
CA LYS A 142 -15.41 -13.01 -2.49
C LYS A 142 -15.49 -12.30 -1.12
N ASN A 143 -15.38 -10.97 -1.12
CA ASN A 143 -15.52 -10.13 0.07
C ASN A 143 -17.01 -9.99 0.46
N ASN A 144 -17.63 -11.09 0.86
CA ASN A 144 -19.05 -11.16 1.21
C ASN A 144 -19.39 -10.15 2.33
N GLY A 145 -20.55 -9.50 2.24
CA GLY A 145 -20.97 -8.44 3.18
C GLY A 145 -20.41 -7.05 2.88
N LYS A 146 -19.62 -6.89 1.81
CA LYS A 146 -19.29 -5.61 1.17
C LYS A 146 -20.15 -5.41 -0.07
N THR A 147 -20.16 -4.20 -0.62
CA THR A 147 -20.78 -3.87 -1.92
C THR A 147 -20.33 -4.85 -3.01
N GLN A 148 -21.28 -5.49 -3.67
CA GLN A 148 -21.09 -6.47 -4.75
C GLN A 148 -21.61 -5.95 -6.09
N ILE A 149 -21.14 -6.52 -7.20
CA ILE A 149 -21.71 -6.22 -8.53
C ILE A 149 -23.22 -6.51 -8.57
N SER A 150 -23.68 -7.56 -7.88
CA SER A 150 -25.10 -7.95 -7.85
C SER A 150 -26.01 -6.88 -7.27
N ASP A 151 -25.48 -6.00 -6.41
CA ASP A 151 -26.23 -4.90 -5.79
C ASP A 151 -26.66 -3.85 -6.83
N TYR A 152 -25.99 -3.82 -8.00
CA TYR A 152 -26.29 -2.91 -9.11
C TYR A 152 -26.99 -3.59 -10.29
N GLN A 153 -26.94 -4.92 -10.36
CA GLN A 153 -27.61 -5.70 -11.42
C GLN A 153 -29.10 -5.90 -11.16
N SER A 154 -29.56 -5.69 -9.93
CA SER A 154 -30.97 -5.81 -9.53
C SER A 154 -31.78 -4.51 -9.70
N ALA A 155 -31.13 -3.44 -10.21
CA ALA A 155 -31.73 -2.12 -10.43
C ALA A 155 -32.17 -1.85 -11.89
N PHE A 156 -32.04 -2.84 -12.78
CA PHE A 156 -32.47 -2.76 -14.19
C PHE A 156 -33.31 -3.97 -14.59
#